data_AF-A0A2D7TYQ6-F1
#
_entry.id   AF-A0A2D7TYQ6-F1
#
_cell.length_a   1.000
_cell.length_b   1.000
_cell.length_c   1.000
_cell.angle_alpha   90.00
_cell.angle_beta   90.00
_cell.angle_gamma   90.00
#
_symmetry.space_group_name_H-M   'P 1'
#
loop_
_entity.id
_entity.type
_entity.pdbx_description
1 polymer ?
#
loop_
_entity_poly.entity_id
_entity_poly.type
_entity_poly.pdbx_seq_one_letter_code
_entity_poly.pdbx_strand_id
1 'polypeptide(L)'
;MSYCVALKLSDGMIFMSDTLTNGGLDNISQYPKTFSWGIEGERQIFLATAGNLATSQAVISTLSEQTRMQDERSPSILQAPTMFQVARTISETLAQIIDVTTKGQQMGERAFSATFILGG
;
A
#
# COMPACT_ATOMS: atom_id res chain seq x y z
N MET A 1 0.77 1.53 16.43
CA MET A 1 0.11 0.22 16.61
C MET A 1 -0.95 0.16 15.54
N SER A 2 -0.89 -0.80 14.62
CA SER A 2 -1.78 -0.87 13.45
C SER A 2 -2.36 -2.28 13.36
N TYR A 3 -3.67 -2.38 13.13
CA TYR A 3 -4.37 -3.64 12.98
C TYR A 3 -5.27 -3.60 11.74
N CYS A 4 -5.03 -4.52 10.82
CA CYS A 4 -5.78 -4.69 9.59
C CYS A 4 -6.15 -6.16 9.44
N VAL A 5 -7.36 -6.43 8.94
CA VAL A 5 -7.84 -7.78 8.60
C VAL A 5 -8.53 -7.76 7.25
N ALA A 6 -8.31 -8.81 6.46
CA ALA A 6 -9.09 -9.10 5.28
C ALA A 6 -9.61 -10.54 5.31
N LEU A 7 -10.84 -10.74 4.86
CA LEU A 7 -11.49 -12.04 4.78
C LEU A 7 -11.87 -12.30 3.32
N LYS A 8 -11.49 -13.46 2.81
CA LYS A 8 -11.90 -13.96 1.50
C LYS A 8 -12.95 -15.04 1.67
N LEU A 9 -14.18 -14.73 1.26
CA LEU A 9 -15.36 -15.57 1.37
C LEU A 9 -15.74 -16.10 -0.02
N SER A 10 -16.73 -17.00 -0.06
CA SER A 10 -17.31 -17.46 -1.34
C SER A 10 -18.02 -16.34 -2.07
N ASP A 11 -18.72 -15.46 -1.32
CA ASP A 11 -19.58 -14.40 -1.88
C ASP A 11 -18.86 -13.05 -2.04
N GLY A 12 -17.58 -12.96 -1.67
CA GLY A 12 -16.82 -11.72 -1.79
C GLY A 12 -15.72 -11.57 -0.75
N MET A 13 -15.36 -10.33 -0.46
CA MET A 13 -14.28 -10.00 0.47
C MET A 13 -14.70 -8.90 1.45
N ILE A 14 -14.11 -8.93 2.64
CA ILE A 14 -14.29 -7.90 3.68
C ILE A 14 -12.92 -7.39 4.08
N PHE A 15 -12.75 -6.07 4.14
CA PHE A 15 -11.56 -5.39 4.66
C PHE A 15 -11.94 -4.52 5.84
N MET A 16 -11.15 -4.56 6.90
CA MET A 16 -11.33 -3.71 8.08
C MET A 16 -9.99 -3.33 8.67
N SER A 17 -9.82 -2.05 8.99
CA SER A 17 -8.58 -1.51 9.54
C SER A 17 -8.87 -0.46 10.61
N ASP A 18 -8.06 -0.43 11.65
CA ASP A 18 -8.06 0.67 12.61
C ASP A 18 -7.41 1.94 12.03
N THR A 19 -7.48 3.08 12.72
CA THR A 19 -6.90 4.35 12.25
C THR A 19 -5.79 4.91 13.14
N LEU A 20 -5.61 4.39 14.37
CA LEU A 20 -4.61 4.92 15.29
C LEU A 20 -3.20 4.63 14.77
N THR A 21 -2.34 5.65 14.69
CA THR A 21 -1.04 5.54 14.02
C THR A 21 0.01 6.32 14.79
N ASN A 22 1.21 5.75 14.92
CA ASN A 22 2.36 6.44 15.47
C ASN A 22 3.13 7.12 14.32
N GLY A 23 3.13 8.46 14.31
CA GLY A 23 3.84 9.30 13.35
C GLY A 23 5.21 9.79 13.84
N GLY A 24 5.65 9.38 15.03
CA GLY A 24 6.91 9.81 15.65
C GLY A 24 6.80 10.00 17.15
N LEU A 25 7.89 10.47 17.77
CA LEU A 25 7.89 10.82 19.20
C LEU A 25 6.77 11.83 19.49
N ASP A 26 5.91 11.49 20.44
CA ASP A 26 4.75 12.28 20.88
C ASP A 26 3.76 12.66 19.76
N ASN A 27 3.74 11.90 18.66
CA ASN A 27 2.80 12.10 17.57
C ASN A 27 1.98 10.82 17.32
N ILE A 28 0.79 10.76 17.93
CA ILE A 28 -0.19 9.71 17.69
C ILE A 28 -1.44 10.36 17.09
N SER A 29 -1.80 9.95 15.87
CA SER A 29 -2.88 10.55 15.08
C SER A 29 -3.70 9.49 14.35
N GLN A 30 -4.81 9.90 13.74
CA GLN A 30 -5.68 9.02 12.96
C GLN A 30 -5.36 9.14 11.47
N TYR A 31 -5.03 8.03 10.83
CA TYR A 31 -4.82 7.94 9.39
C TYR A 31 -5.59 6.75 8.80
N PRO A 32 -6.13 6.88 7.58
CA PRO A 32 -6.73 5.74 6.90
C PRO A 32 -5.65 4.69 6.62
N LYS A 33 -6.03 3.41 6.77
CA LYS A 33 -5.14 2.27 6.52
C LYS A 33 -5.66 1.32 5.45
N THR A 34 -6.85 1.54 4.90
CA THR A 34 -7.37 0.81 3.75
C THR A 34 -7.61 1.78 2.61
N PHE A 35 -7.07 1.46 1.45
CA PHE A 35 -7.16 2.25 0.23
C PHE A 35 -7.74 1.40 -0.88
N SER A 36 -8.36 2.04 -1.87
CA SER A 36 -8.95 1.32 -2.99
C SER A 36 -8.81 2.07 -4.30
N TRP A 37 -8.66 1.30 -5.38
CA TRP A 37 -8.66 1.78 -6.76
C TRP A 37 -9.53 0.85 -7.58
N GLY A 38 -10.25 1.36 -8.56
CA GLY A 38 -11.12 0.53 -9.38
C GLY A 38 -11.56 1.20 -10.67
N ILE A 39 -12.16 0.39 -11.53
CA ILE A 39 -12.89 0.79 -12.71
C ILE A 39 -14.28 0.18 -12.56
N GLU A 40 -15.29 1.05 -12.52
CA GLU A 40 -16.69 0.65 -12.30
C GLU A 40 -17.11 -0.43 -13.31
N GLY A 41 -17.66 -1.53 -12.78
CA GLY A 41 -18.11 -2.67 -13.59
C GLY A 41 -17.00 -3.58 -14.14
N GLU A 42 -15.72 -3.29 -13.88
CA GLU A 42 -14.59 -4.09 -14.39
C GLU A 42 -13.73 -4.68 -13.26
N ARG A 43 -13.20 -3.84 -12.37
CA ARG A 43 -12.26 -4.26 -11.32
C ARG A 43 -12.29 -3.36 -10.09
N GLN A 44 -11.98 -3.93 -8.93
CA GLN A 44 -11.81 -3.21 -7.69
C GLN A 44 -10.62 -3.80 -6.93
N ILE A 45 -9.69 -2.96 -6.49
CA ILE A 45 -8.47 -3.34 -5.80
C ILE A 45 -8.48 -2.66 -4.43
N PHE A 46 -8.20 -3.41 -3.38
CA PHE A 46 -8.07 -2.95 -1.99
C PHE A 46 -6.67 -3.24 -1.46
N LEU A 47 -6.10 -2.28 -0.74
CA LEU A 47 -4.82 -2.41 -0.07
C LEU A 47 -4.91 -1.90 1.37
N ALA A 48 -4.71 -2.80 2.33
CA ALA A 48 -4.58 -2.43 3.75
C ALA A 48 -3.11 -2.31 4.15
N THR A 49 -2.77 -1.35 5.01
CA THR A 49 -1.38 -0.98 5.34
C THR A 49 -1.08 -1.09 6.83
N ALA A 50 0.11 -1.58 7.17
CA ALA A 50 0.66 -1.56 8.53
C ALA A 50 2.17 -1.37 8.51
N GLY A 51 2.73 -0.79 9.58
CA GLY A 51 4.17 -0.53 9.70
C GLY A 51 4.50 0.96 9.65
N ASN A 52 5.64 1.31 9.06
CA ASN A 52 6.12 2.69 8.98
C ASN A 52 5.15 3.58 8.18
N LEU A 53 4.69 4.67 8.79
CA LEU A 53 3.72 5.59 8.19
C LEU A 53 4.27 6.24 6.92
N ALA A 54 5.51 6.73 6.93
CA ALA A 54 6.12 7.36 5.77
C ALA A 54 6.29 6.38 4.60
N THR A 55 6.80 5.17 4.87
CA THR A 55 6.92 4.12 3.83
C THR A 55 5.57 3.76 3.24
N SER A 56 4.56 3.49 4.07
CA SER A 56 3.23 3.10 3.58
C SER A 56 2.56 4.22 2.79
N GLN A 57 2.65 5.48 3.24
CA GLN A 57 2.11 6.62 2.49
C GLN A 57 2.82 6.86 1.17
N ALA A 58 4.14 6.69 1.12
CA ALA A 58 4.89 6.79 -0.12
C ALA A 58 4.41 5.76 -1.15
N VAL A 59 4.23 4.49 -0.73
CA VAL A 59 3.69 3.44 -1.62
C VAL A 59 2.30 3.82 -2.13
N ILE A 60 1.38 4.18 -1.24
CA ILE A 60 0.01 4.56 -1.62
C ILE A 60 -0.02 5.76 -2.57
N SER A 61 0.83 6.76 -2.34
CA SER A 61 0.91 7.97 -3.15
C SER A 61 1.45 7.64 -4.54
N THR A 62 2.54 6.88 -4.65
CA THR A 62 3.11 6.46 -5.93
C THR A 62 2.12 5.66 -6.77
N LEU A 63 1.45 4.67 -6.16
CA LEU A 63 0.42 3.88 -6.87
C LEU A 63 -0.73 4.77 -7.34
N SER A 64 -1.18 5.72 -6.52
CA SER A 64 -2.27 6.62 -6.86
C SER A 64 -1.89 7.61 -7.97
N GLU A 65 -0.66 8.11 -7.99
CA GLU A 65 -0.17 8.96 -9.08
C GLU A 65 -0.09 8.19 -10.40
N GLN A 66 0.43 6.96 -10.38
CA GLN A 66 0.46 6.07 -11.55
C GLN A 66 -0.93 5.80 -12.13
N THR A 67 -1.99 5.77 -11.30
CA THR A 67 -3.37 5.63 -11.81
C THR A 67 -3.91 6.87 -12.54
N ARG A 68 -3.33 8.04 -12.30
CA ARG A 68 -3.74 9.31 -12.94
C ARG A 68 -2.95 9.61 -14.20
N MET A 69 -1.72 9.09 -14.29
CA MET A 69 -0.84 9.29 -15.44
C MET A 69 -1.02 8.16 -16.45
N GLN A 70 -1.22 8.51 -17.72
CA GLN A 70 -1.07 7.57 -18.82
C GLN A 70 0.41 7.49 -19.22
N ASP A 71 1.21 6.79 -18.41
CA ASP A 71 2.61 6.48 -18.75
C ASP A 71 2.71 5.02 -19.21
N GLU A 72 3.01 4.82 -20.49
CA GLU A 72 3.22 3.49 -21.06
C GLU A 72 4.45 2.78 -20.47
N ARG A 73 5.40 3.52 -19.88
CA ARG A 73 6.63 2.94 -19.30
C ARG A 73 6.43 2.39 -17.89
N SER A 74 5.41 2.85 -17.17
CA SER A 74 5.11 2.44 -15.80
C SER A 74 3.61 2.16 -15.67
N PRO A 75 3.13 1.03 -16.20
CA PRO A 75 1.70 0.75 -16.26
C PRO A 75 1.09 0.72 -14.86
N SER A 76 -0.06 1.37 -14.73
CA SER A 76 -0.81 1.44 -13.48
C SER A 76 -1.26 0.06 -13.01
N ILE A 77 -1.44 -0.12 -11.70
CA ILE A 77 -2.12 -1.30 -11.13
C ILE A 77 -3.52 -1.55 -11.74
N LEU A 78 -4.18 -0.50 -12.27
CA LEU A 78 -5.46 -0.62 -12.97
C LEU A 78 -5.35 -1.23 -14.37
N GLN A 79 -4.15 -1.27 -14.96
CA GLN A 79 -3.88 -1.88 -16.26
C GLN A 79 -3.33 -3.31 -16.13
N ALA A 80 -2.98 -3.74 -14.91
CA ALA A 80 -2.42 -5.07 -14.69
C ALA A 80 -3.44 -6.17 -15.02
N PRO A 81 -3.08 -7.20 -15.81
CA PRO A 81 -4.01 -8.25 -16.24
C PRO A 81 -4.37 -9.26 -15.13
N THR A 82 -3.63 -9.33 -14.02
CA THR A 82 -3.92 -10.24 -12.90
C THR A 82 -3.59 -9.62 -11.55
N MET A 83 -4.27 -10.07 -10.48
CA MET A 83 -3.97 -9.67 -9.10
C MET A 83 -2.55 -10.03 -8.64
N PHE A 84 -1.94 -11.06 -9.24
CA PHE A 84 -0.54 -11.39 -9.00
C PHE A 84 0.39 -10.29 -9.54
N GLN A 85 0.08 -9.73 -10.71
CA GLN A 85 0.86 -8.63 -11.27
C GLN A 85 0.67 -7.35 -10.46
N VAL A 86 -0.53 -7.09 -9.96
CA VAL A 86 -0.78 -6.02 -8.98
C VAL A 86 0.11 -6.19 -7.74
N ALA A 87 0.15 -7.40 -7.16
CA ALA A 87 1.00 -7.71 -6.01
C ALA A 87 2.49 -7.47 -6.29
N ARG A 88 2.95 -7.83 -7.50
CA ARG A 88 4.32 -7.61 -7.94
C ARG A 88 4.64 -6.12 -8.06
N THR A 89 3.79 -5.32 -8.71
CA THR A 89 3.97 -3.86 -8.81
C THR A 89 4.04 -3.18 -7.44
N ILE A 90 3.16 -3.58 -6.50
CA ILE A 90 3.19 -3.07 -5.12
C ILE A 90 4.49 -3.44 -4.42
N SER A 91 4.95 -4.69 -4.58
CA SER A 91 6.19 -5.17 -3.97
C SER A 91 7.42 -4.46 -4.53
N GLU A 92 7.48 -4.24 -5.85
CA GLU A 92 8.54 -3.50 -6.52
C GLU A 92 8.56 -2.03 -6.05
N THR A 93 7.39 -1.40 -5.93
CA THR A 93 7.25 -0.02 -5.42
C THR A 93 7.73 0.09 -3.97
N LEU A 94 7.33 -0.84 -3.10
CA LEU A 94 7.81 -0.90 -1.71
C LEU A 94 9.33 -1.06 -1.65
N ALA A 95 9.90 -1.97 -2.44
CA ALA A 95 11.34 -2.22 -2.47
C ALA A 95 12.12 -0.96 -2.90
N GLN A 96 11.65 -0.26 -3.93
CA GLN A 96 12.24 1.00 -4.38
C GLN A 96 12.21 2.08 -3.29
N ILE A 97 11.08 2.24 -2.59
CA ILE A 97 10.95 3.21 -1.50
C ILE A 97 11.89 2.88 -0.35
N ILE A 98 11.98 1.61 0.05
CA ILE A 98 12.92 1.17 1.10
C ILE A 98 14.37 1.44 0.66
N ASP A 99 14.74 1.10 -0.58
CA ASP A 99 16.08 1.35 -1.12
C ASP A 99 16.45 2.84 -1.10
N VAL A 100 15.54 3.72 -1.54
CA VAL A 100 15.74 5.18 -1.48
C VAL A 100 15.87 5.69 -0.05
N THR A 101 15.05 5.19 0.87
CA THR A 101 15.01 5.69 2.26
C THR A 101 16.18 5.20 3.10
N THR A 102 16.72 4.02 2.79
CA THR A 102 17.87 3.44 3.49
C THR A 102 19.22 4.00 3.03
N LYS A 103 19.31 4.50 1.78
CA LYS A 103 20.50 5.16 1.26
C LYS A 103 20.80 6.43 2.07
N GLY A 104 21.87 6.38 2.88
CA GLY A 104 22.38 7.51 3.65
C GLY A 104 22.01 7.52 5.14
N GLN A 105 21.29 6.51 5.65
CA GLN A 105 20.96 6.40 7.07
C GLN A 105 21.56 5.15 7.71
N GLN A 106 22.30 5.33 8.81
CA GLN A 106 22.72 4.23 9.70
C GLN A 106 21.60 3.84 10.68
N MET A 107 20.40 3.57 10.19
CA MET A 107 19.30 3.08 11.02
C MET A 107 19.05 1.59 10.75
N GLY A 108 18.70 0.84 11.80
CA GLY A 108 18.51 -0.61 11.73
C GLY A 108 17.42 -1.03 10.73
N GLU A 109 17.57 -2.24 10.18
CA GLU A 109 16.79 -2.80 9.06
C GLU A 109 15.25 -2.70 9.16
N ARG A 110 14.70 -2.54 10.38
CA ARG A 110 13.24 -2.48 10.62
C ARG A 110 12.64 -1.09 10.58
N ALA A 111 13.44 -0.02 10.57
CA ALA A 111 12.95 1.35 10.71
C ALA A 111 11.97 1.76 9.59
N PHE A 112 12.17 1.25 8.37
CA PHE A 112 11.40 1.63 7.17
C PHE A 112 10.49 0.53 6.65
N SER A 113 10.27 -0.53 7.43
CA SER A 113 9.45 -1.66 7.01
C SER A 113 7.94 -1.32 7.02
N ALA A 114 7.24 -1.78 5.98
CA ALA A 114 5.78 -1.76 5.90
C ALA A 114 5.29 -3.09 5.33
N THR A 115 4.08 -3.47 5.72
CA THR A 115 3.40 -4.71 5.34
C THR A 115 2.01 -4.38 4.82
N PHE A 116 1.53 -5.19 3.89
CA PHE A 116 0.31 -4.92 3.16
C PHE A 116 -0.57 -6.16 3.05
N ILE A 117 -1.90 -5.97 3.05
CA ILE A 117 -2.87 -6.99 2.63
C ILE A 117 -3.53 -6.49 1.35
N LEU A 118 -3.38 -7.25 0.27
CA LEU A 118 -3.97 -6.96 -1.04
C LEU A 118 -5.16 -7.89 -1.30
N GLY A 119 -6.22 -7.34 -1.88
CA GLY A 119 -7.31 -8.13 -2.46
C GLY A 119 -8.06 -7.34 -3.53
N GLY A 120 -8.87 -8.03 -4.31
CA GLY A 120 -9.58 -7.49 -5.47
C GLY A 120 -10.12 -8.60 -6.35
#